data_AF-A0A2V9XPC0-F1
#
_entry.id   AF-A0A2V9XPC0-F1
#
_cell.length_a   1.000
_cell.length_b   1.000
_cell.length_c   1.000
_cell.angle_alpha   90.00
_cell.angle_beta   90.00
_cell.angle_gamma   90.00
#
_symmetry.space_group_name_H-M   'P 1'
#
loop_
_entity.id
_entity.type
_entity.pdbx_description
1 polymer ?
#
loop_
_entity_poly.entity_id
_entity_poly.type
_entity_poly.pdbx_seq_one_letter_code
_entity_poly.pdbx_strand_id
1 'polypeptide(L)'
;MNYWLDLFTGTTWREFRDAGAKISGFRARQSAIAKRVQPGDIFLCYLTGVMRWVGALEIQDRTSDMKQIWKEEEFPVRFAVKPLVTLEPELGVPMEDLEGQVKFYATSKDKGKFKGIVRSSLNAIYQKDGELMLSLLRKAEQTPVSRPVDPKKLARKAALYKVEPKKGKGKLATLVSVPEPEVAPVSVAPETQESTETATTRHAEIQYQLLTLGAELALDVWVARNDRSRKWSGSALGSLPRMLDELPTQFNEATTRTIELIDVLWLSGNSIVAAFEV
;
A
#
# COMPACT_ATOMS: atom_id res chain seq x y z
N MET A 1 -12.47 0.13 25.59
CA MET A 1 -11.58 0.99 24.80
C MET A 1 -10.85 0.12 23.79
N ASN A 2 -11.16 0.29 22.52
CA ASN A 2 -10.50 -0.39 21.40
C ASN A 2 -9.55 0.57 20.68
N TYR A 3 -8.64 0.00 19.91
CA TYR A 3 -7.70 0.76 19.10
C TYR A 3 -7.97 0.49 17.62
N TRP A 4 -7.95 1.55 16.83
CA TRP A 4 -8.26 1.52 15.40
C TRP A 4 -7.14 2.21 14.64
N LEU A 5 -6.73 1.63 13.51
CA LEU A 5 -5.76 2.26 12.63
C LEU A 5 -6.37 3.45 11.88
N ASP A 6 -5.68 4.58 11.89
CA ASP A 6 -5.99 5.72 11.02
C ASP A 6 -4.81 6.03 10.12
N LEU A 7 -5.06 6.01 8.80
CA LEU A 7 -4.01 6.14 7.79
C LEU A 7 -4.04 7.53 7.20
N PHE A 8 -2.87 8.17 7.19
CA PHE A 8 -2.65 9.48 6.59
C PHE A 8 -1.55 9.40 5.53
N THR A 9 -1.55 10.34 4.60
CA THR A 9 -0.36 10.74 3.85
C THR A 9 0.25 11.95 4.54
N GLY A 10 1.48 12.34 4.17
CA GLY A 10 2.07 13.58 4.70
C GLY A 10 1.21 14.81 4.40
N THR A 11 0.51 14.83 3.26
CA THR A 11 -0.43 15.89 2.87
C THR A 11 -1.68 15.90 3.74
N THR A 12 -2.38 14.76 3.88
CA THR A 12 -3.64 14.73 4.64
C THR A 12 -3.43 14.91 6.14
N TRP A 13 -2.27 14.52 6.68
CA TRP A 13 -1.89 14.79 8.07
C TRP A 13 -1.69 16.28 8.32
N ARG A 14 -1.01 16.98 7.39
CA ARG A 14 -0.83 18.43 7.48
C ARG A 14 -2.17 19.15 7.42
N GLU A 15 -3.01 18.81 6.44
CA GLU A 15 -4.35 19.40 6.29
C GLU A 15 -5.23 19.15 7.54
N PHE A 16 -5.17 17.95 8.10
CA PHE A 16 -5.86 17.61 9.34
C PHE A 16 -5.40 18.49 10.52
N ARG A 17 -4.09 18.71 10.66
CA ARG A 17 -3.52 19.55 11.70
C ARG A 17 -3.84 21.03 11.50
N ASP A 18 -3.72 21.53 10.27
CA ASP A 18 -4.03 22.92 9.91
C ASP A 18 -5.53 23.23 10.15
N ALA A 19 -6.41 22.24 9.99
CA ALA A 19 -7.83 22.34 10.31
C ALA A 19 -8.15 22.23 11.81
N GLY A 20 -7.13 22.10 12.67
CA GLY A 20 -7.24 22.06 14.13
C GLY A 20 -7.32 20.66 14.74
N ALA A 21 -7.10 19.60 13.97
CA ALA A 21 -7.03 18.21 14.42
C ALA A 21 -8.27 17.68 15.19
N LYS A 22 -9.46 18.19 14.86
CA LYS A 22 -10.73 17.86 15.55
C LYS A 22 -11.61 16.86 14.82
N ILE A 23 -11.36 16.60 13.54
CA ILE A 23 -12.21 15.75 12.71
C ILE A 23 -11.33 14.79 11.90
N SER A 24 -11.46 13.49 12.17
CA SER A 24 -10.87 12.46 11.31
C SER A 24 -11.91 11.94 10.31
N GLY A 25 -11.46 11.69 9.08
CA GLY A 25 -12.30 11.37 7.93
C GLY A 25 -11.89 10.07 7.26
N PHE A 26 -12.90 9.29 6.86
CA PHE A 26 -12.78 7.99 6.23
C PHE A 26 -13.63 7.91 4.96
N ARG A 27 -13.32 6.92 4.13
CA ARG A 27 -13.99 6.71 2.84
C ARG A 27 -15.37 6.12 3.02
N ALA A 28 -16.28 6.36 2.07
CA ALA A 28 -17.64 5.81 2.10
C ALA A 28 -17.69 4.27 2.27
N ARG A 29 -16.73 3.56 1.65
CA ARG A 29 -16.62 2.09 1.77
C ARG A 29 -16.35 1.60 3.21
N GLN A 30 -15.78 2.46 4.04
CA GLN A 30 -15.46 2.16 5.44
C GLN A 30 -16.67 2.39 6.37
N SER A 31 -17.80 2.88 5.85
CA SER A 31 -19.01 3.18 6.63
C SER A 31 -19.51 2.00 7.48
N ALA A 32 -19.43 0.77 6.96
CA ALA A 32 -19.84 -0.44 7.68
C ALA A 32 -18.96 -0.72 8.90
N ILE A 33 -17.63 -0.66 8.73
CA ILE A 33 -16.67 -0.89 9.82
C ILE A 33 -16.76 0.26 10.83
N ALA A 34 -16.90 1.49 10.35
CA ALA A 34 -17.05 2.67 11.17
C ALA A 34 -18.25 2.58 12.15
N LYS A 35 -19.25 1.72 11.91
CA LYS A 35 -20.37 1.53 12.86
C LYS A 35 -19.94 0.80 14.14
N ARG A 36 -18.81 0.09 14.08
CA ARG A 36 -18.23 -0.66 15.21
C ARG A 36 -17.38 0.23 16.11
N VAL A 37 -16.94 1.37 15.62
CA VAL A 37 -16.15 2.35 16.35
C VAL A 37 -17.06 3.04 17.36
N GLN A 38 -16.64 3.09 18.63
CA GLN A 38 -17.41 3.69 19.71
C GLN A 38 -16.72 4.94 20.28
N PRO A 39 -17.48 5.88 20.86
CA PRO A 39 -16.93 6.91 21.74
C PRO A 39 -15.99 6.34 22.80
N GLY A 40 -14.85 6.98 23.02
CA GLY A 40 -13.79 6.55 23.94
C GLY A 40 -12.82 5.51 23.37
N ASP A 41 -13.03 5.03 22.14
CA ASP A 41 -11.99 4.29 21.40
C ASP A 41 -10.88 5.25 20.92
N ILE A 42 -9.74 4.69 20.50
CA ILE A 42 -8.57 5.48 20.09
C ILE A 42 -8.19 5.17 18.64
N PHE A 43 -8.01 6.22 17.83
CA PHE A 43 -7.31 6.12 16.55
C PHE A 43 -5.81 6.23 16.75
N LEU A 44 -5.06 5.29 16.18
CA LEU A 44 -3.61 5.33 16.08
C LEU A 44 -3.22 5.78 14.67
N CYS A 45 -2.62 6.98 14.57
CA CYS A 45 -2.34 7.65 13.31
C CYS A 45 -1.00 7.21 12.72
N TYR A 46 -1.06 6.69 11.49
CA TYR A 46 0.11 6.23 10.76
C TYR A 46 0.25 6.96 9.43
N LEU A 47 1.44 7.52 9.19
CA LEU A 47 1.82 8.09 7.90
C LEU A 47 2.30 7.00 6.94
N THR A 48 1.48 6.76 5.92
CA THR A 48 1.84 5.92 4.78
C THR A 48 2.95 6.58 3.95
N GLY A 49 3.78 5.76 3.30
CA GLY A 49 4.93 6.22 2.52
C GLY A 49 6.20 6.44 3.36
N VAL A 50 6.11 7.15 4.48
CA VAL A 50 7.26 7.44 5.37
C VAL A 50 7.39 6.48 6.55
N MET A 51 6.37 5.66 6.80
CA MET A 51 6.35 4.59 7.80
C MET A 51 6.58 5.10 9.23
N ARG A 52 5.75 6.07 9.64
CA ARG A 52 5.83 6.72 10.95
C ARG A 52 4.47 6.74 11.64
N TRP A 53 4.45 6.36 12.91
CA TRP A 53 3.32 6.61 13.80
C TRP A 53 3.45 8.02 14.36
N VAL A 54 2.46 8.86 14.11
CA VAL A 54 2.55 10.30 14.37
C VAL A 54 1.52 10.82 15.36
N GLY A 55 0.58 9.99 15.79
CA GLY A 55 -0.39 10.47 16.75
C GLY A 55 -1.35 9.42 17.26
N ALA A 56 -2.08 9.84 18.28
CA ALA A 56 -3.20 9.11 18.84
C ALA A 56 -4.36 10.09 19.07
N LEU A 57 -5.57 9.71 18.65
CA LEU A 57 -6.76 10.54 18.75
C LEU A 57 -7.84 9.79 19.51
N GLU A 58 -8.37 10.38 20.57
CA GLU A 58 -9.53 9.87 21.29
C GLU A 58 -10.80 10.19 20.49
N ILE A 59 -11.65 9.18 20.31
CA ILE A 59 -12.86 9.30 19.50
C ILE A 59 -13.97 9.83 20.38
N GLN A 60 -14.55 10.97 20.03
CA GLN A 60 -15.65 11.57 20.78
C GLN A 60 -16.99 11.05 20.28
N ASP A 61 -17.33 11.30 19.02
CA ASP A 61 -18.58 10.84 18.43
C ASP A 61 -18.49 10.89 16.89
N ARG A 62 -19.49 10.34 16.20
CA ARG A 62 -19.69 10.54 14.77
C ARG A 62 -20.17 11.96 14.50
N THR A 63 -19.65 12.55 13.43
CA THR A 63 -20.08 13.88 12.99
C THR A 63 -20.54 13.86 11.55
N SER A 64 -21.56 14.66 11.25
CA SER A 64 -22.02 14.98 9.90
C SER A 64 -21.43 16.29 9.37
N ASP A 65 -20.47 16.89 10.09
CA ASP A 65 -19.76 18.07 9.62
C ASP A 65 -19.03 17.73 8.32
N MET A 66 -19.43 18.36 7.21
CA MET A 66 -18.86 18.18 5.87
C MET A 66 -17.89 19.30 5.46
N LYS A 67 -17.41 20.12 6.40
CA LYS A 67 -16.39 21.15 6.15
C LYS A 67 -15.23 20.56 5.34
N GLN A 68 -14.83 21.25 4.28
CA GLN A 68 -13.72 20.79 3.45
C GLN A 68 -12.39 20.96 4.22
N ILE A 69 -11.84 19.83 4.68
CA ILE A 69 -10.53 19.76 5.35
C ILE A 69 -9.47 19.31 4.35
N TRP A 70 -9.79 18.26 3.59
CA TRP A 70 -8.88 17.66 2.62
C TRP A 70 -9.17 18.15 1.21
N LYS A 71 -8.11 18.45 0.45
CA LYS A 71 -8.24 18.95 -0.92
C LYS A 71 -8.44 17.85 -1.95
N GLU A 72 -7.88 16.67 -1.71
CA GLU A 72 -7.85 15.57 -2.69
C GLU A 72 -9.08 14.65 -2.63
N GLU A 73 -9.64 14.42 -1.44
CA GLU A 73 -10.76 13.50 -1.22
C GLU A 73 -11.67 14.03 -0.10
N GLU A 74 -12.98 13.85 -0.22
CA GLU A 74 -13.94 14.49 0.71
C GLU A 74 -14.09 13.78 2.06
N PHE A 75 -13.73 12.49 2.11
CA PHE A 75 -13.85 11.60 3.28
C PHE A 75 -15.20 11.75 4.03
N PRO A 76 -16.28 11.18 3.50
CA PRO A 76 -17.64 11.44 4.00
C PRO A 76 -17.97 10.77 5.33
N VAL A 77 -17.19 9.78 5.78
CA VAL A 77 -17.41 9.12 7.08
C VAL A 77 -16.52 9.81 8.11
N ARG A 78 -17.10 10.59 9.02
CA ARG A 78 -16.33 11.47 9.92
C ARG A 78 -16.58 11.20 11.39
N PHE A 79 -15.53 11.43 12.18
CA PHE A 79 -15.55 11.35 13.63
C PHE A 79 -15.00 12.64 14.21
N ALA A 80 -15.72 13.20 15.18
CA ALA A 80 -15.16 14.19 16.09
C ALA A 80 -14.13 13.48 16.98
N VAL A 81 -12.94 14.02 17.02
CA VAL A 81 -11.79 13.44 17.71
C VAL A 81 -11.08 14.49 18.55
N LYS A 82 -10.49 14.04 19.64
CA LYS A 82 -9.64 14.84 20.51
C LYS A 82 -8.19 14.34 20.36
N PRO A 83 -7.24 15.17 19.94
CA PRO A 83 -5.86 14.76 19.84
C PRO A 83 -5.29 14.47 21.24
N LEU A 84 -4.81 13.25 21.44
CA LEU A 84 -4.07 12.86 22.65
C LEU A 84 -2.57 13.06 22.49
N VAL A 85 -2.06 12.72 21.31
CA VAL A 85 -0.66 12.91 20.91
C VAL A 85 -0.63 13.33 19.46
N THR A 86 0.14 14.38 19.14
CA THR A 86 0.29 14.87 17.77
C THR A 86 1.75 15.22 17.51
N LEU A 87 2.42 14.43 16.69
CA LEU A 87 3.84 14.57 16.39
C LEU A 87 4.05 15.06 14.96
N GLU A 88 5.16 15.76 14.76
CA GLU A 88 5.71 15.97 13.43
C GLU A 88 6.19 14.64 12.82
N PRO A 89 6.15 14.47 11.49
CA PRO A 89 6.63 13.27 10.82
C PRO A 89 8.03 12.83 11.26
N GLU A 90 8.94 13.79 11.48
CA GLU A 90 10.32 13.58 11.89
C GLU A 90 10.44 13.09 13.33
N LEU A 91 9.44 13.36 14.17
CA LEU A 91 9.40 12.94 15.58
C LEU A 91 8.58 11.66 15.77
N GLY A 92 7.90 11.20 14.73
CA GLY A 92 7.05 10.01 14.78
C GLY A 92 7.83 8.74 15.11
N VAL A 93 7.15 7.79 15.73
CA VAL A 93 7.72 6.47 16.07
C VAL A 93 7.85 5.66 14.77
N PRO A 94 9.06 5.21 14.39
CA PRO A 94 9.26 4.32 13.25
C PRO A 94 8.47 3.03 13.36
N MET A 95 8.01 2.51 12.21
CA MET A 95 7.40 1.17 12.17
C MET A 95 8.39 0.09 12.63
N GLU A 96 9.67 0.28 12.31
CA GLU A 96 10.78 -0.61 12.68
C GLU A 96 10.91 -0.78 14.20
N ASP A 97 10.62 0.26 14.99
CA ASP A 97 10.71 0.22 16.45
C ASP A 97 9.66 -0.74 17.06
N LEU A 98 8.66 -1.18 16.30
CA LEU A 98 7.63 -2.13 16.76
C LEU A 98 8.01 -3.61 16.51
N GLU A 99 9.12 -3.89 15.85
CA GLU A 99 9.56 -5.24 15.55
C GLU A 99 9.73 -6.08 16.82
N GLY A 100 9.10 -7.26 16.86
CA GLY A 100 9.13 -8.15 18.01
C GLY A 100 8.21 -7.76 19.17
N GLN A 101 7.57 -6.59 19.11
CA GLN A 101 6.78 -6.05 20.22
C GLN A 101 5.26 -6.08 19.99
N VAL A 102 4.81 -6.18 18.75
CA VAL A 102 3.39 -6.19 18.38
C VAL A 102 3.03 -7.40 17.54
N LYS A 103 1.77 -7.87 17.64
CA LYS A 103 1.32 -9.09 16.96
C LYS A 103 1.42 -9.01 15.44
N PHE A 104 1.26 -7.83 14.85
CA PHE A 104 1.35 -7.62 13.40
C PHE A 104 2.79 -7.46 12.88
N TYR A 105 3.78 -7.34 13.77
CA TYR A 105 5.19 -7.23 13.44
C TYR A 105 6.04 -8.01 14.46
N ALA A 106 5.76 -9.31 14.59
CA ALA A 106 6.36 -10.14 15.64
C ALA A 106 7.79 -10.59 15.28
N THR A 107 8.12 -10.65 13.98
CA THR A 107 9.45 -11.04 13.50
C THR A 107 9.80 -10.27 12.23
N SER A 108 11.08 -10.28 11.82
CA SER A 108 11.53 -9.67 10.56
C SER A 108 10.82 -10.24 9.32
N LYS A 109 10.28 -11.46 9.40
CA LYS A 109 9.48 -12.08 8.33
C LYS A 109 8.16 -11.35 8.06
N ASP A 110 7.64 -10.63 9.05
CA ASP A 110 6.42 -9.82 8.91
C ASP A 110 6.69 -8.47 8.21
N LYS A 111 7.95 -8.08 8.05
CA LYS A 111 8.34 -6.80 7.44
C LYS A 111 7.76 -6.65 6.03
N GLY A 112 7.29 -5.45 5.71
CA GLY A 112 6.65 -5.11 4.43
C GLY A 112 5.17 -5.49 4.34
N LYS A 113 4.78 -6.68 4.82
CA LYS A 113 3.36 -7.10 4.84
C LYS A 113 2.64 -6.58 6.08
N PHE A 114 3.29 -6.60 7.24
CA PHE A 114 2.74 -6.24 8.56
C PHE A 114 1.37 -6.87 8.82
N LYS A 115 1.22 -8.13 8.39
CA LYS A 115 -0.03 -8.91 8.39
C LYS A 115 -1.23 -8.18 7.74
N GLY A 116 -0.96 -7.25 6.82
CA GLY A 116 -1.95 -6.48 6.08
C GLY A 116 -2.60 -5.34 6.87
N ILE A 117 -2.14 -5.05 8.10
CA ILE A 117 -2.83 -4.08 8.97
C ILE A 117 -2.80 -2.67 8.39
N VAL A 118 -1.71 -2.28 7.72
CA VAL A 118 -1.54 -0.94 7.14
C VAL A 118 -2.11 -0.78 5.72
N ARG A 119 -2.96 -1.72 5.26
CA ARG A 119 -3.58 -1.66 3.91
C ARG A 119 -4.85 -0.82 3.84
N SER A 120 -5.51 -0.59 4.99
CA SER A 120 -6.74 0.20 5.08
C SER A 120 -6.88 0.79 6.49
N SER A 121 -7.43 2.00 6.58
CA SER A 121 -7.85 2.56 7.86
C SER A 121 -9.05 1.77 8.44
N LEU A 122 -9.31 2.00 9.73
CA LEU A 122 -10.29 1.30 10.57
C LEU A 122 -10.03 -0.20 10.76
N ASN A 123 -8.78 -0.64 10.58
CA ASN A 123 -8.39 -1.96 11.04
C ASN A 123 -8.27 -1.95 12.56
N ALA A 124 -8.94 -2.90 13.22
CA ALA A 124 -8.86 -3.07 14.66
C ALA A 124 -7.47 -3.56 15.05
N ILE A 125 -6.85 -2.88 16.02
CA ILE A 125 -5.55 -3.23 16.59
C ILE A 125 -5.81 -4.04 17.87
N TYR A 126 -5.01 -5.09 18.08
CA TYR A 126 -5.10 -5.89 19.29
C TYR A 126 -4.87 -5.00 20.53
N GLN A 127 -5.68 -5.17 21.57
CA GLN A 127 -5.72 -4.23 22.69
C GLN A 127 -4.34 -3.98 23.32
N LYS A 128 -3.56 -5.04 23.59
CA LYS A 128 -2.21 -4.92 24.15
C LYS A 128 -1.24 -4.20 23.22
N ASP A 129 -1.33 -4.44 21.92
CA ASP A 129 -0.51 -3.76 20.92
C ASP A 129 -0.86 -2.27 20.89
N GLY A 130 -2.15 -1.93 20.94
CA GLY A 130 -2.62 -0.55 20.95
C GLY A 130 -2.19 0.23 22.20
N GLU A 131 -2.25 -0.40 23.37
CA GLU A 131 -1.74 0.17 24.64
C GLU A 131 -0.23 0.45 24.55
N LEU A 132 0.55 -0.51 24.03
CA LEU A 132 1.98 -0.34 23.82
C LEU A 132 2.26 0.82 22.85
N MET A 133 1.59 0.86 21.71
CA MET A 133 1.77 1.91 20.70
C MET A 133 1.43 3.29 21.24
N LEU A 134 0.35 3.42 22.01
CA LEU A 134 -0.01 4.67 22.68
C LEU A 134 1.07 5.09 23.68
N SER A 135 1.64 4.14 24.43
CA SER A 135 2.74 4.43 25.36
C SER A 135 4.00 4.91 24.64
N LEU A 136 4.34 4.32 23.50
CA LEU A 136 5.48 4.72 22.67
C LEU A 136 5.28 6.11 22.07
N LEU A 137 4.07 6.44 21.62
CA LEU A 137 3.72 7.76 21.12
C LEU A 137 3.84 8.84 22.20
N ARG A 138 3.33 8.58 23.41
CA ARG A 138 3.48 9.50 24.56
C ARG A 138 4.95 9.67 24.95
N LYS A 139 5.74 8.60 24.90
CA LYS A 139 7.18 8.67 25.16
C LYS A 139 7.90 9.49 24.10
N ALA A 140 7.52 9.36 22.83
CA ALA A 140 8.08 10.17 21.74
C ALA A 140 7.71 11.66 21.86
N GLU A 141 6.54 11.99 22.40
CA GLU A 141 6.16 13.37 22.72
C GLU A 141 7.00 13.96 23.86
N GLN A 142 7.27 13.17 24.90
CA GLN A 142 8.08 13.60 26.05
C GLN A 142 9.58 13.62 25.77
N THR A 143 10.06 12.70 24.94
CA THR A 143 11.48 12.56 24.56
C THR A 143 11.56 12.51 23.03
N PRO A 144 11.46 13.67 22.37
CA PRO A 144 11.44 13.74 20.92
C PRO A 144 12.79 13.32 20.34
N VAL A 145 12.75 12.26 19.53
CA VAL A 145 13.91 11.79 18.75
C VAL A 145 13.65 12.14 17.29
N SER A 146 14.29 13.21 16.82
CA SER A 146 14.21 13.61 15.42
C SER A 146 14.93 12.61 14.54
N ARG A 147 14.19 12.07 13.57
CA ARG A 147 14.70 11.19 12.52
C ARG A 147 14.32 11.81 11.18
N PRO A 148 15.28 12.02 10.27
CA PRO A 148 15.00 12.63 8.98
C PRO A 148 14.00 11.78 8.19
N VAL A 149 13.06 12.45 7.53
CA VAL A 149 12.06 11.85 6.65
C VAL A 149 12.30 12.34 5.24
N ASP A 150 12.22 11.44 4.26
CA ASP A 150 12.37 11.82 2.84
C ASP A 150 11.25 12.78 2.42
N PRO A 151 11.57 14.03 2.03
CA PRO A 151 10.58 15.02 1.62
C PRO A 151 9.73 14.56 0.43
N LYS A 152 10.28 13.73 -0.47
CA LYS A 152 9.53 13.19 -1.61
C LYS A 152 8.47 12.20 -1.16
N LYS A 153 8.77 11.36 -0.18
CA LYS A 153 7.80 10.41 0.41
C LYS A 153 6.73 11.15 1.22
N LEU A 154 7.08 12.25 1.88
CA LEU A 154 6.14 13.08 2.62
C LEU A 154 5.19 13.87 1.69
N ALA A 155 5.71 14.38 0.58
CA ALA A 155 4.94 15.08 -0.45
C ALA A 155 4.17 14.13 -1.39
N ARG A 156 4.31 12.81 -1.22
CA ARG A 156 3.62 11.83 -2.05
C ARG A 156 2.11 11.99 -1.87
N LYS A 157 1.42 12.29 -2.97
CA LYS A 157 -0.04 12.33 -3.01
C LYS A 157 -0.59 10.94 -2.75
N ALA A 158 -1.79 10.85 -2.17
CA ALA A 158 -2.48 9.57 -2.09
C ALA A 158 -2.73 9.12 -3.54
N ALA A 159 -2.00 8.10 -4.02
CA ALA A 159 -2.20 7.54 -5.35
C ALA A 159 -3.57 6.85 -5.40
N LEU A 160 -4.59 7.66 -5.63
CA LEU A 160 -5.99 7.30 -5.75
C LEU A 160 -6.27 6.90 -7.19
N TYR A 161 -5.98 5.65 -7.55
CA TYR A 161 -6.54 5.11 -8.78
C TYR A 161 -8.00 4.75 -8.53
N LYS A 162 -8.92 5.57 -9.08
CA LYS A 162 -10.31 5.20 -9.26
C LYS A 162 -10.35 4.08 -10.30
N VAL A 163 -10.54 2.84 -9.84
CA VAL A 163 -10.86 1.73 -10.74
C VAL A 163 -12.36 1.78 -10.99
N GLU A 164 -12.78 2.21 -12.18
CA GLU A 164 -14.16 2.03 -12.63
C GLU A 164 -14.38 0.56 -13.03
N PRO A 165 -15.35 -0.15 -12.43
CA PRO A 165 -15.64 -1.53 -12.83
C PRO A 165 -16.32 -1.55 -14.20
N LYS A 166 -15.90 -2.49 -15.06
CA LYS A 166 -16.59 -2.80 -16.33
C LYS A 166 -18.07 -3.09 -16.05
N LYS A 167 -18.94 -2.53 -16.91
CA LYS A 167 -20.40 -2.79 -16.94
C LYS A 167 -20.70 -4.28 -16.82
N GLY A 168 -21.40 -4.65 -15.75
CA GLY A 168 -22.06 -5.95 -15.63
C GLY A 168 -21.96 -6.57 -14.23
N LYS A 169 -23.06 -6.44 -13.48
CA LYS A 169 -23.34 -6.97 -12.13
C LYS A 169 -22.76 -6.13 -10.98
N GLY A 170 -23.68 -5.46 -10.28
CA GLY A 170 -23.38 -4.45 -9.27
C GLY A 170 -22.56 -4.99 -8.10
N LYS A 171 -21.34 -4.46 -7.95
CA LYS A 171 -20.60 -4.38 -6.69
C LYS A 171 -19.85 -3.06 -6.65
N LEU A 172 -19.86 -2.44 -5.48
CA LEU A 172 -19.33 -1.11 -5.16
C LEU A 172 -17.88 -0.92 -5.63
N ALA A 173 -17.58 0.28 -6.12
CA ALA A 173 -16.23 0.72 -6.50
C ALA A 173 -15.25 0.49 -5.34
N THR A 174 -14.22 -0.32 -5.58
CA THR A 174 -13.21 -0.65 -4.59
C THR A 174 -11.97 0.21 -4.84
N LEU A 175 -11.68 1.15 -3.93
CA LEU A 175 -10.45 1.94 -3.95
C LEU A 175 -9.25 1.05 -3.58
N VAL A 176 -8.54 0.51 -4.58
CA VAL A 176 -7.38 -0.34 -4.34
C VAL A 176 -6.17 0.57 -4.10
N SER A 177 -5.56 0.45 -2.92
CA SER A 177 -4.22 1.00 -2.69
C SER A 177 -3.23 -0.02 -3.25
N VAL A 178 -2.54 0.34 -4.33
CA VAL A 178 -1.44 -0.46 -4.89
C VAL A 178 -0.16 -0.01 -4.19
N PRO A 179 0.49 -0.85 -3.37
CA PRO A 179 1.86 -0.59 -2.97
C PRO A 179 2.74 -0.69 -4.22
N GLU A 180 3.34 0.43 -4.65
CA GLU A 180 4.43 0.38 -5.64
C GLU A 180 5.70 -0.20 -4.97
N PRO A 181 6.49 -0.98 -5.73
CA PRO A 181 7.69 -1.64 -5.22
C PRO A 181 8.67 -0.63 -4.63
N GLU A 182 9.22 -0.95 -3.46
CA GLU A 182 10.37 -0.24 -2.92
C GLU A 182 11.53 -0.35 -3.91
N VAL A 183 11.94 0.79 -4.47
CA VAL A 183 13.25 0.89 -5.09
C VAL A 183 14.27 0.77 -3.96
N ALA A 184 14.82 -0.43 -3.79
CA ALA A 184 15.88 -0.69 -2.85
C ALA A 184 17.08 0.22 -3.16
N PRO A 185 17.61 1.00 -2.19
CA PRO A 185 18.91 1.63 -2.37
C PRO A 185 19.97 0.53 -2.41
N VAL A 186 20.77 0.54 -3.46
CA VAL A 186 21.93 -0.33 -3.66
C VAL A 186 22.97 0.03 -2.60
N SER A 187 23.01 -0.73 -1.50
CA SER A 187 24.13 -0.76 -0.57
C SER A 187 25.05 -1.91 -0.97
N VAL A 188 26.22 -1.55 -1.47
CA VAL A 188 27.32 -2.45 -1.84
C VAL A 188 27.97 -2.96 -0.56
N ALA A 189 27.74 -4.22 -0.21
CA ALA A 189 28.62 -5.03 0.64
C ALA A 189 28.40 -6.53 0.31
N PRO A 190 29.45 -7.35 0.29
CA PRO A 190 29.41 -8.66 -0.35
C PRO A 190 29.07 -9.74 0.67
N GLU A 191 27.90 -10.37 0.57
CA GLU A 191 27.62 -11.61 1.28
C GLU A 191 26.48 -12.40 0.59
N THR A 192 26.79 -13.65 0.22
CA THR A 192 25.89 -14.76 -0.17
C THR A 192 25.38 -14.79 -1.63
N GLN A 193 26.12 -15.42 -2.54
CA GLN A 193 25.78 -15.57 -3.97
C GLN A 193 24.89 -16.78 -4.33
N GLU A 194 24.60 -17.71 -3.42
CA GLU A 194 23.89 -18.96 -3.80
C GLU A 194 22.36 -18.86 -3.84
N SER A 195 21.74 -17.96 -3.08
CA SER A 195 20.27 -17.90 -2.93
C SER A 195 19.55 -17.01 -3.95
N THR A 196 20.25 -16.06 -4.56
CA THR A 196 19.66 -15.12 -5.54
C THR A 196 19.63 -15.69 -6.95
N GLU A 197 20.66 -16.42 -7.37
CA GLU A 197 20.71 -17.07 -8.69
C GLU A 197 19.63 -18.13 -8.86
N THR A 198 19.37 -18.94 -7.83
CA THR A 198 18.32 -19.98 -7.82
C THR A 198 16.90 -19.39 -7.87
N ALA A 199 16.67 -18.24 -7.24
CA ALA A 199 15.38 -17.55 -7.31
C ALA A 199 15.15 -16.91 -8.69
N THR A 200 16.18 -16.29 -9.29
CA THR A 200 16.08 -15.70 -10.63
C THR A 200 15.91 -16.73 -11.74
N THR A 201 16.52 -17.91 -11.59
CA THR A 201 16.34 -19.03 -12.52
C THR A 201 14.94 -19.62 -12.43
N ARG A 202 14.38 -19.78 -11.23
CA ARG A 202 13.00 -20.25 -11.04
C ARG A 202 11.95 -19.25 -11.53
N HIS A 203 12.20 -17.95 -11.38
CA HIS A 203 11.35 -16.89 -11.93
C HIS A 203 11.28 -16.97 -13.46
N ALA A 204 12.45 -17.09 -14.12
CA ALA A 204 12.52 -17.25 -15.57
C ALA A 204 11.88 -18.57 -16.06
N GLU A 205 12.02 -19.66 -15.29
CA GLU A 205 11.37 -20.95 -15.57
C GLU A 205 9.84 -20.83 -15.60
N ILE A 206 9.24 -20.24 -14.56
CA ILE A 206 7.79 -20.12 -14.46
C ILE A 206 7.26 -19.18 -15.56
N GLN A 207 7.94 -18.05 -15.81
CA GLN A 207 7.59 -17.17 -16.92
C GLN A 207 7.61 -17.92 -18.26
N TYR A 208 8.68 -18.68 -18.54
CA TYR A 208 8.78 -19.48 -19.77
C TYR A 208 7.63 -20.49 -19.92
N GLN A 209 7.29 -21.22 -18.85
CA GLN A 209 6.20 -22.19 -18.88
C GLN A 209 4.85 -21.53 -19.14
N LEU A 210 4.57 -20.40 -18.50
CA LEU A 210 3.32 -19.64 -18.71
C LEU A 210 3.22 -19.08 -20.13
N LEU A 211 4.32 -18.55 -20.68
CA LEU A 211 4.34 -18.04 -22.05
C LEU A 211 4.12 -19.16 -23.07
N THR A 212 4.77 -20.31 -22.86
CA THR A 212 4.61 -21.49 -23.73
C THR A 212 3.16 -21.99 -23.70
N LEU A 213 2.58 -22.14 -22.51
CA LEU A 213 1.19 -22.57 -22.35
C LEU A 213 0.21 -21.59 -23.00
N GLY A 214 0.40 -20.28 -22.82
CA GLY A 214 -0.44 -19.27 -23.47
C GLY A 214 -0.38 -19.37 -25.00
N ALA A 215 0.81 -19.54 -25.57
CA ALA A 215 0.99 -19.71 -27.01
C ALA A 215 0.33 -21.00 -27.54
N GLU A 216 0.45 -22.13 -26.81
CA GLU A 216 -0.20 -23.40 -27.13
C GLU A 216 -1.73 -23.31 -27.08
N LEU A 217 -2.29 -22.51 -26.17
CA LEU A 217 -3.71 -22.19 -26.10
C LEU A 217 -4.18 -21.21 -27.19
N ALA A 218 -3.31 -20.90 -28.16
CA ALA A 218 -3.57 -19.98 -29.24
C ALA A 218 -3.92 -18.55 -28.77
N LEU A 219 -3.34 -18.12 -27.65
CA LEU A 219 -3.42 -16.75 -27.14
C LEU A 219 -2.18 -15.95 -27.57
N ASP A 220 -2.32 -14.63 -27.61
CA ASP A 220 -1.18 -13.73 -27.74
C ASP A 220 -0.58 -13.50 -26.35
N VAL A 221 0.73 -13.49 -26.26
CA VAL A 221 1.43 -13.47 -24.97
C VAL A 221 2.31 -12.23 -24.83
N TRP A 222 2.49 -11.78 -23.60
CA TRP A 222 3.38 -10.68 -23.25
C TRP A 222 4.21 -11.08 -22.05
N VAL A 223 5.49 -10.78 -22.09
CA VAL A 223 6.40 -10.83 -20.94
C VAL A 223 6.82 -9.41 -20.58
N ALA A 224 6.99 -9.16 -19.27
CA ALA A 224 7.41 -7.86 -18.77
C ALA A 224 8.61 -7.31 -19.54
N ARG A 225 8.59 -6.01 -19.81
CA ARG A 225 9.58 -5.38 -20.72
C ARG A 225 11.02 -5.54 -20.24
N ASN A 226 11.24 -5.52 -18.93
CA ASN A 226 12.52 -5.76 -18.27
C ASN A 226 13.00 -7.23 -18.40
N ASP A 227 12.09 -8.17 -18.62
CA ASP A 227 12.40 -9.62 -18.59
C ASP A 227 12.50 -10.27 -19.98
N ARG A 228 12.19 -9.53 -21.05
CA ARG A 228 12.30 -10.00 -22.45
C ARG A 228 13.67 -10.58 -22.81
N SER A 229 14.74 -10.05 -22.23
CA SER A 229 16.13 -10.47 -22.52
C SER A 229 16.58 -11.70 -21.70
N ARG A 230 15.80 -12.12 -20.70
CA ARG A 230 16.10 -13.31 -19.89
C ARG A 230 15.99 -14.56 -20.76
N LYS A 231 16.83 -15.56 -20.45
CA LYS A 231 16.89 -16.81 -21.21
C LYS A 231 16.49 -17.98 -20.32
N TRP A 232 15.67 -18.86 -20.87
CA TRP A 232 15.35 -20.15 -20.29
C TRP A 232 15.34 -21.20 -21.39
N SER A 233 15.92 -22.38 -21.13
CA SER A 233 16.04 -23.47 -22.11
C SER A 233 16.66 -23.06 -23.47
N GLY A 234 17.62 -22.12 -23.46
CA GLY A 234 18.33 -21.66 -24.65
C GLY A 234 17.59 -20.58 -25.48
N SER A 235 16.35 -20.25 -25.14
CA SER A 235 15.53 -19.25 -25.83
C SER A 235 15.35 -18.00 -24.96
N ALA A 236 15.36 -16.82 -25.57
CA ALA A 236 14.99 -15.60 -24.87
C ALA A 236 13.47 -15.58 -24.64
N LEU A 237 13.00 -15.11 -23.48
CA LEU A 237 11.56 -15.06 -23.19
C LEU A 237 10.82 -14.22 -24.22
N GLY A 238 11.39 -13.09 -24.65
CA GLY A 238 10.81 -12.22 -25.67
C GLY A 238 10.83 -12.78 -27.10
N SER A 239 11.49 -13.91 -27.36
CA SER A 239 11.52 -14.54 -28.69
C SER A 239 10.54 -15.70 -28.83
N LEU A 240 9.66 -15.92 -27.84
CA LEU A 240 8.67 -16.98 -27.89
C LEU A 240 7.56 -16.69 -28.92
N PRO A 241 6.93 -17.73 -29.49
CA PRO A 241 5.83 -17.56 -30.44
C PRO A 241 4.68 -16.74 -29.87
N ARG A 242 4.01 -15.95 -30.72
CA ARG A 242 2.86 -15.11 -30.36
C ARG A 242 3.15 -14.03 -29.31
N MET A 243 4.43 -13.71 -29.09
CA MET A 243 4.85 -12.57 -28.29
C MET A 243 4.41 -11.26 -28.97
N LEU A 244 3.71 -10.42 -28.22
CA LEU A 244 3.32 -9.09 -28.71
C LEU A 244 4.49 -8.12 -28.60
N ASP A 245 4.74 -7.33 -29.64
CA ASP A 245 5.72 -6.24 -29.60
C ASP A 245 5.20 -5.03 -28.81
N GLU A 246 3.91 -4.75 -28.97
CA GLU A 246 3.20 -3.67 -28.28
C GLU A 246 1.84 -4.17 -27.76
N LEU A 247 1.44 -3.70 -26.58
CA LEU A 247 0.14 -4.04 -26.02
C LEU A 247 -0.98 -3.29 -26.77
N PRO A 248 -2.08 -3.96 -27.15
CA PRO A 248 -3.23 -3.31 -27.78
C PRO A 248 -3.88 -2.30 -26.82
N THR A 249 -3.61 -1.02 -26.98
CA THR A 249 -3.94 0.02 -25.98
C THR A 249 -5.40 0.48 -26.01
N GLN A 250 -6.04 0.50 -24.83
CA GLN A 250 -7.28 1.27 -24.53
C GLN A 250 -7.09 2.19 -23.29
N PHE A 251 -5.89 2.24 -22.72
CA PHE A 251 -5.59 2.90 -21.44
C PHE A 251 -4.69 4.13 -21.62
N ASN A 252 -4.66 5.00 -20.62
CA ASN A 252 -3.74 6.14 -20.60
C ASN A 252 -2.27 5.68 -20.46
N GLU A 253 -1.32 6.52 -20.86
CA GLU A 253 0.11 6.17 -20.97
C GLU A 253 0.73 5.65 -19.66
N ALA A 254 0.32 6.22 -18.52
CA ALA A 254 0.80 5.78 -17.21
C ALA A 254 0.33 4.34 -16.88
N THR A 255 -0.92 4.02 -17.19
CA THR A 255 -1.47 2.67 -16.97
C THR A 255 -0.80 1.65 -17.89
N THR A 256 -0.55 2.02 -19.16
CA THR A 256 0.17 1.16 -20.10
C THR A 256 1.55 0.80 -19.57
N ARG A 257 2.33 1.77 -19.06
CA ARG A 257 3.64 1.50 -18.46
C ARG A 257 3.58 0.54 -17.27
N THR A 258 2.53 0.60 -16.46
CA THR A 258 2.35 -0.35 -15.35
C THR A 258 2.01 -1.75 -15.86
N ILE A 259 1.14 -1.86 -16.87
CA ILE A 259 0.77 -3.15 -17.47
C ILE A 259 1.99 -3.79 -18.17
N GLU A 260 2.85 -2.98 -18.80
CA GLU A 260 4.10 -3.45 -19.43
C GLU A 260 5.09 -4.11 -18.44
N LEU A 261 4.93 -3.87 -17.14
CA LEU A 261 5.77 -4.42 -16.08
C LEU A 261 5.19 -5.69 -15.43
N ILE A 262 4.00 -6.14 -15.83
CA ILE A 262 3.43 -7.40 -15.33
C ILE A 262 4.20 -8.57 -15.95
N ASP A 263 4.64 -9.51 -15.11
CA ASP A 263 5.53 -10.61 -15.49
C ASP A 263 5.08 -11.36 -16.74
N VAL A 264 3.83 -11.83 -16.76
CA VAL A 264 3.23 -12.49 -17.94
C VAL A 264 1.78 -12.08 -18.11
N LEU A 265 1.37 -11.75 -19.35
CA LEU A 265 -0.02 -11.56 -19.75
C LEU A 265 -0.39 -12.51 -20.88
N TRP A 266 -1.63 -12.97 -20.86
CA TRP A 266 -2.27 -13.65 -21.99
C TRP A 266 -3.40 -12.78 -22.53
N LEU A 267 -3.46 -12.65 -23.85
CA LEU A 267 -4.40 -11.80 -24.57
C LEU A 267 -5.12 -12.60 -25.66
N SER A 268 -6.36 -12.19 -25.94
CA SER A 268 -7.12 -12.62 -27.10
C SER A 268 -7.60 -11.38 -27.84
N GLY A 269 -6.92 -11.04 -28.94
CA GLY A 269 -7.09 -9.74 -29.60
C GLY A 269 -6.74 -8.59 -28.65
N ASN A 270 -7.64 -7.62 -28.48
CA ASN A 270 -7.43 -6.45 -27.60
C ASN A 270 -7.81 -6.68 -26.13
N SER A 271 -8.11 -7.92 -25.71
CA SER A 271 -8.56 -8.23 -24.35
C SER A 271 -7.54 -9.06 -23.59
N ILE A 272 -7.17 -8.62 -22.39
CA ILE A 272 -6.38 -9.42 -21.43
C ILE A 272 -7.28 -10.53 -20.87
N VAL A 273 -6.88 -11.77 -21.08
CA VAL A 273 -7.54 -12.99 -20.59
C VAL A 273 -7.02 -13.37 -19.21
N ALA A 274 -5.71 -13.25 -18.99
CA ALA A 274 -5.07 -13.56 -17.72
C ALA A 274 -3.82 -12.69 -17.51
N ALA A 275 -3.47 -12.48 -16.24
CA ALA A 275 -2.27 -11.79 -15.81
C ALA A 275 -1.64 -12.55 -14.64
N PHE A 276 -0.32 -12.73 -14.69
CA PHE A 276 0.44 -13.50 -13.71
C PHE A 276 1.56 -12.64 -13.12
N GLU A 277 1.73 -12.74 -11.81
CA GLU A 277 2.83 -12.17 -11.03
C GLU A 277 3.59 -13.36 -10.42
N VAL A 278 4.88 -13.48 -10.70
CA VAL A 278 5.70 -14.68 -10.46
C VAL A 278 6.74 -14.44 -9.38
#